data_AF-A0A164NI45-F1
#
_entry.id   AF-A0A164NI45-F1
#
_cell.length_a   1.000
_cell.length_b   1.000
_cell.length_c   1.000
_cell.angle_alpha   90.00
_cell.angle_beta   90.00
_cell.angle_gamma   90.00
#
_symmetry.space_group_name_H-M   'P 1'
#
loop_
_entity.id
_entity.type
_entity.pdbx_description
1 polymer ?
#
loop_
_entity_poly.entity_id
_entity_poly.type
_entity_poly.pdbx_seq_one_letter_code
_entity_poly.pdbx_strand_id
1 'polypeptide(L)'
;MKFRNWSLVIISICIFIITGCSNVIENEDQRIEVQKRIGDNEYEDLKVVTDNNEVLQVKKILHDTTFENKKVEMSRPADYHFIFQFKNPKIEAKAVLYQIWVSANREKLEIKAEDNRYALLEGKHATTLFQIVTGEKLAE
;
A
#
# COMPACT_ATOMS: atom_id res chain seq x y z
N MET A 1 -4.01 35.53 -47.96
CA MET A 1 -4.66 34.67 -46.95
C MET A 1 -5.06 33.34 -47.58
N LYS A 2 -4.32 32.25 -47.31
CA LYS A 2 -4.75 30.88 -47.66
C LYS A 2 -3.96 29.83 -46.86
N PHE A 3 -3.99 29.94 -45.54
CA PHE A 3 -3.71 28.80 -44.65
C PHE A 3 -4.96 27.92 -44.64
N ARG A 4 -5.14 27.10 -45.67
CA ARG A 4 -6.28 26.20 -45.78
C ARG A 4 -5.77 24.77 -45.80
N ASN A 5 -6.09 24.06 -44.71
CA ASN A 5 -6.09 22.60 -44.53
C ASN A 5 -4.91 21.91 -43.82
N TRP A 6 -3.96 22.63 -43.19
CA TRP A 6 -2.93 21.96 -42.36
C TRP A 6 -3.29 21.80 -40.87
N SER A 7 -4.40 22.39 -40.42
CA SER A 7 -4.84 22.35 -39.02
C SER A 7 -5.67 21.11 -38.65
N LEU A 8 -6.27 20.41 -39.61
CA LEU A 8 -7.19 19.30 -39.32
C LEU A 8 -6.46 17.95 -39.10
N VAL A 9 -5.27 17.78 -39.68
CA VAL A 9 -4.48 16.55 -39.54
C VAL A 9 -3.89 16.43 -38.13
N ILE A 10 -3.51 17.56 -37.51
CA ILE A 10 -2.91 17.60 -36.17
C ILE A 10 -3.96 17.32 -35.08
N ILE A 11 -5.20 17.79 -35.25
CA ILE A 11 -6.30 17.57 -34.28
C ILE A 11 -6.74 16.10 -34.24
N SER A 12 -6.67 15.39 -35.37
CA SER A 12 -7.02 13.96 -35.44
C SER A 12 -6.03 13.05 -34.71
N ILE A 13 -4.75 13.46 -34.60
CA ILE A 13 -3.69 12.68 -33.96
C ILE A 13 -3.74 12.74 -32.42
N CYS A 14 -4.32 13.80 -31.84
CA CYS A 14 -4.43 13.96 -30.40
C CYS A 14 -5.49 13.07 -29.74
N ILE A 15 -6.43 12.51 -30.50
CA ILE A 15 -7.55 11.71 -29.96
C ILE A 15 -7.11 10.28 -29.58
N PHE A 16 -5.95 9.81 -30.06
CA PHE A 16 -5.46 8.46 -29.82
C PHE A 16 -4.62 8.27 -28.55
N ILE A 17 -4.35 9.34 -27.77
CA ILE A 17 -3.47 9.26 -26.57
C ILE A 17 -4.27 9.22 -25.24
N ILE A 18 -5.61 9.16 -25.26
CA ILE A 18 -6.44 9.21 -24.03
C ILE A 18 -6.90 7.83 -23.54
N THR A 19 -6.34 6.73 -24.05
CA THR A 19 -6.43 5.45 -23.31
C THR A 19 -5.33 5.42 -22.26
N GLY A 20 -5.45 6.30 -21.26
CA GLY A 20 -4.71 6.19 -20.01
C GLY A 20 -5.02 4.83 -19.38
N CYS A 21 -3.99 4.17 -18.84
CA CYS A 21 -4.07 2.87 -18.18
C CYS A 21 -5.37 2.74 -17.39
N SER A 22 -6.24 1.83 -17.83
CA SER A 22 -7.57 1.71 -17.29
C SER A 22 -7.52 1.30 -15.81
N ASN A 23 -8.34 1.95 -14.99
CA ASN A 23 -8.59 1.68 -13.56
C ASN A 23 -9.18 0.27 -13.27
N VAL A 24 -9.08 -0.67 -14.22
CA VAL A 24 -9.63 -2.01 -14.12
C VAL A 24 -8.92 -2.80 -13.03
N ILE A 25 -7.61 -2.62 -12.87
CA ILE A 25 -6.80 -3.33 -11.87
C ILE A 25 -7.09 -2.84 -10.44
N GLU A 26 -7.45 -1.57 -10.24
CA GLU A 26 -7.73 -1.02 -8.91
C GLU A 26 -9.02 -1.57 -8.28
N ASN A 27 -9.98 -1.98 -9.12
CA ASN A 27 -11.28 -2.50 -8.70
C ASN A 27 -11.30 -4.02 -8.46
N GLU A 28 -10.18 -4.70 -8.68
CA GLU A 28 -10.08 -6.14 -8.47
C GLU A 28 -9.90 -6.45 -6.97
N ASP A 29 -10.60 -7.48 -6.51
CA ASP A 29 -10.57 -7.89 -5.11
C ASP A 29 -9.15 -8.30 -4.70
N GLN A 30 -8.72 -7.77 -3.55
CA GLN A 30 -7.41 -8.04 -2.98
C GLN A 30 -7.54 -8.66 -1.58
N ARG A 31 -6.49 -9.36 -1.17
CA ARG A 31 -6.26 -9.84 0.20
C ARG A 31 -4.97 -9.22 0.72
N ILE A 32 -4.80 -9.20 2.04
CA ILE A 32 -3.55 -8.79 2.67
C ILE A 32 -2.87 -10.02 3.25
N GLU A 33 -1.64 -10.26 2.84
CA GLU A 33 -0.78 -11.30 3.42
C GLU A 33 0.16 -10.64 4.41
N VAL A 34 0.20 -11.14 5.64
CA VAL A 34 0.96 -10.56 6.75
C VAL A 34 1.98 -11.56 7.24
N GLN A 35 3.20 -11.09 7.45
CA GLN A 35 4.30 -11.87 8.04
C GLN A 35 4.79 -11.21 9.32
N LYS A 36 5.23 -12.02 10.28
CA LYS A 36 5.77 -11.59 11.57
C LYS A 36 7.24 -11.98 11.67
N ARG A 37 8.06 -11.10 12.24
CA ARG A 37 9.47 -11.36 12.49
C ARG A 37 9.68 -12.43 13.56
N ILE A 38 10.54 -13.40 13.27
CA ILE A 38 10.95 -14.48 14.18
C ILE A 38 12.46 -14.53 14.45
N GLY A 39 13.26 -13.80 13.67
CA GLY A 39 14.72 -13.75 13.81
C GLY A 39 15.30 -12.44 13.27
N ASP A 40 16.61 -12.38 13.03
CA ASP A 40 17.26 -11.12 12.60
C ASP A 40 16.83 -10.65 11.22
N ASN A 41 16.48 -11.54 10.29
CA ASN A 41 15.85 -11.17 9.01
C ASN A 41 14.87 -12.26 8.55
N GLU A 42 14.37 -13.06 9.49
CA GLU A 42 13.48 -14.17 9.23
C GLU A 42 12.06 -13.79 9.62
N TYR A 43 11.12 -14.09 8.73
CA TYR A 43 9.70 -13.80 8.87
C TYR A 43 8.89 -15.06 8.56
N GLU A 44 7.83 -15.27 9.32
CA GLU A 44 6.86 -16.33 9.09
C GLU A 44 5.49 -15.74 8.72
N ASP A 45 4.70 -16.49 7.97
CA ASP A 45 3.33 -16.10 7.65
C ASP A 45 2.49 -16.08 8.93
N LEU A 46 1.92 -14.91 9.26
CA LEU A 46 1.10 -14.71 10.44
C LEU A 46 -0.38 -14.96 10.13
N LYS A 47 -0.91 -14.27 9.12
CA LYS A 47 -2.32 -14.38 8.71
C LYS A 47 -2.55 -13.82 7.32
N VAL A 48 -3.72 -14.17 6.77
CA VAL A 48 -4.24 -13.59 5.52
C VAL A 48 -5.58 -12.91 5.81
N VAL A 49 -5.66 -11.60 5.55
CA VAL A 49 -6.90 -10.81 5.65
C VAL A 49 -7.65 -10.93 4.33
N THR A 50 -8.84 -11.54 4.38
CA THR A 50 -9.68 -11.78 3.20
C THR A 50 -11.00 -11.02 3.23
N ASP A 51 -11.39 -10.46 4.38
CA ASP A 51 -12.57 -9.61 4.53
C ASP A 51 -12.39 -8.30 3.77
N ASN A 52 -13.27 -8.03 2.81
CA ASN A 52 -13.14 -6.88 1.91
C ASN A 52 -13.25 -5.55 2.66
N ASN A 53 -14.03 -5.48 3.74
CA ASN A 53 -14.17 -4.27 4.52
C ASN A 53 -12.91 -3.97 5.35
N GLU A 54 -12.27 -5.00 5.91
CA GLU A 54 -10.95 -4.86 6.54
C GLU A 54 -9.87 -4.43 5.54
N VAL A 55 -9.82 -5.06 4.36
CA VAL A 55 -8.86 -4.69 3.30
C VAL A 55 -9.06 -3.23 2.85
N LEU A 56 -10.31 -2.80 2.64
CA LEU A 56 -10.64 -1.42 2.27
C LEU A 56 -10.27 -0.43 3.38
N GLN A 57 -10.45 -0.80 4.65
CA GLN A 57 -10.02 0.05 5.77
C GLN A 57 -8.51 0.25 5.79
N VAL A 58 -7.72 -0.80 5.56
CA VAL A 58 -6.26 -0.66 5.46
C VAL A 58 -5.87 0.23 4.28
N LYS A 59 -6.47 0.01 3.09
CA LYS A 59 -6.24 0.89 1.92
C LYS A 59 -6.55 2.35 2.24
N LYS A 60 -7.67 2.61 2.92
CA LYS A 60 -8.07 3.96 3.33
C LYS A 60 -7.09 4.57 4.33
N ILE A 61 -6.65 3.83 5.34
CA ILE A 61 -5.65 4.33 6.30
C ILE A 61 -4.37 4.73 5.56
N LEU A 62 -3.88 3.89 4.66
CA LEU A 62 -2.67 4.18 3.88
C LEU A 62 -2.88 5.39 2.94
N HIS A 63 -4.04 5.51 2.32
CA HIS A 63 -4.38 6.66 1.48
C HIS A 63 -4.45 7.98 2.28
N ASP A 64 -5.10 7.94 3.45
CA ASP A 64 -5.31 9.10 4.32
C ASP A 64 -4.04 9.48 5.11
N THR A 65 -3.00 8.64 5.08
CA THR A 65 -1.73 8.87 5.75
C THR A 65 -0.82 9.73 4.90
N THR A 66 -0.37 10.86 5.46
CA THR A 66 0.67 11.68 4.84
C THR A 66 2.03 10.99 4.97
N PHE A 67 2.48 10.37 3.88
CA PHE A 67 3.82 9.80 3.80
C PHE A 67 4.87 10.87 3.46
N GLU A 68 5.99 10.83 4.17
CA GLU A 68 7.19 11.58 3.83
C GLU A 68 8.09 10.75 2.90
N ASN A 69 8.60 11.37 1.84
CA ASN A 69 9.64 10.75 0.99
C ASN A 69 11.00 10.90 1.68
N LYS A 70 11.21 10.09 2.72
CA LYS A 70 12.41 10.15 3.57
C LYS A 70 13.07 8.79 3.60
N LYS A 71 14.34 8.75 3.19
CA LYS A 71 15.18 7.56 3.41
C LYS A 71 15.47 7.45 4.90
N VAL A 72 14.61 6.74 5.62
CA VAL A 72 14.81 6.41 7.03
C VAL A 72 15.53 5.08 7.13
N GLU A 73 16.69 5.09 7.80
CA GLU A 73 17.40 3.89 8.23
C GLU A 73 16.90 3.51 9.63
N MET A 74 16.35 2.31 9.77
CA MET A 74 15.79 1.82 11.02
C MET A 74 16.88 1.08 11.80
N SER A 75 16.91 1.26 13.12
CA SER A 75 17.93 0.65 14.00
C SER A 75 17.81 -0.87 14.13
N ARG A 76 16.64 -1.41 13.75
CA ARG A 76 16.31 -2.84 13.79
C ARG A 76 15.40 -3.20 12.61
N PRO A 77 15.33 -4.49 12.23
CA PRO A 77 14.35 -4.99 11.28
C PRO A 77 12.91 -4.74 11.74
N ALA A 78 11.98 -4.70 10.77
CA ALA A 78 10.55 -4.52 11.00
C ALA A 78 9.96 -5.64 11.86
N ASP A 79 8.92 -5.33 12.63
CA ASP A 79 8.20 -6.35 13.41
C ASP A 79 7.27 -7.16 12.52
N TYR A 80 6.67 -6.51 11.53
CA TYR A 80 5.72 -7.11 10.61
C TYR A 80 5.97 -6.62 9.19
N HIS A 81 5.62 -7.47 8.23
CA HIS A 81 5.48 -7.14 6.83
C HIS A 81 4.04 -7.38 6.39
N PHE A 82 3.55 -6.58 5.45
CA PHE A 82 2.36 -6.95 4.72
C PHE A 82 2.39 -6.51 3.27
N ILE A 83 1.67 -7.23 2.42
CA ILE A 83 1.49 -6.95 1.00
C ILE A 83 0.03 -7.08 0.61
N PHE A 84 -0.39 -6.29 -0.38
CA PHE A 84 -1.66 -6.52 -1.07
C PHE A 84 -1.44 -7.51 -2.22
N GLN A 85 -2.26 -8.55 -2.26
CA GLN A 85 -2.26 -9.53 -3.34
C GLN A 85 -3.65 -9.62 -3.97
N PHE A 86 -3.69 -9.75 -5.30
CA PHE A 86 -4.96 -9.99 -5.99
C PHE A 86 -5.50 -11.38 -5.62
N LYS A 87 -6.80 -11.46 -5.35
CA LYS A 87 -7.46 -12.77 -5.15
C LYS A 87 -7.49 -13.57 -6.45
N ASN A 88 -7.56 -12.89 -7.60
CA ASN A 88 -7.49 -13.51 -8.90
C ASN A 88 -6.02 -13.85 -9.24
N PRO A 89 -5.65 -15.14 -9.30
CA PRO A 89 -4.25 -15.55 -9.53
C PRO A 89 -3.77 -15.26 -10.96
N LYS A 90 -4.67 -14.88 -11.89
CA LYS A 90 -4.29 -14.50 -13.25
C LYS A 90 -3.79 -13.05 -13.35
N ILE A 91 -3.94 -12.27 -12.29
CA ILE A 91 -3.48 -10.88 -12.26
C ILE A 91 -2.06 -10.88 -11.68
N GLU A 92 -1.09 -10.67 -12.56
CA GLU A 92 0.30 -10.48 -12.18
C GLU A 92 0.60 -8.98 -12.09
N ALA A 93 0.80 -8.49 -10.87
CA ALA A 93 1.23 -7.12 -10.60
C ALA A 93 2.27 -7.12 -9.48
N LYS A 94 3.18 -6.14 -9.51
CA LYS A 94 4.15 -5.97 -8.43
C LYS A 94 3.39 -5.61 -7.14
N ALA A 95 3.47 -6.47 -6.13
CA ALA A 95 2.97 -6.17 -4.80
C ALA A 95 3.90 -5.17 -4.10
N VAL A 96 3.32 -4.12 -3.51
CA VAL A 96 4.08 -3.16 -2.71
C VAL A 96 4.25 -3.72 -1.30
N LEU A 97 5.50 -3.86 -0.87
CA LEU A 97 5.84 -4.27 0.50
C LEU A 97 5.68 -3.08 1.47
N TYR A 98 4.90 -3.29 2.51
CA TYR A 98 4.81 -2.41 3.67
C TYR A 98 5.48 -3.08 4.87
N GLN A 99 6.28 -2.31 5.60
CA GLN A 99 7.03 -2.71 6.77
C GLN A 99 6.53 -1.92 7.97
N ILE A 100 6.32 -2.60 9.11
CA ILE A 100 5.78 -2.00 10.34
C ILE A 100 6.78 -2.17 11.48
N TRP A 101 7.05 -1.09 12.21
CA TRP A 101 7.69 -1.13 13.52
C TRP A 101 6.71 -0.66 14.58
N VAL A 102 6.53 -1.46 15.62
CA VAL A 102 5.75 -1.13 16.81
C VAL A 102 6.66 -0.37 17.77
N SER A 103 6.20 0.79 18.25
CA SER A 103 6.93 1.55 19.27
C SER A 103 7.08 0.74 20.57
N ALA A 104 8.11 1.03 21.35
CA ALA A 104 8.38 0.28 22.60
C ALA A 104 7.21 0.33 23.59
N ASN A 105 6.45 1.44 23.61
CA ASN A 105 5.26 1.60 24.44
C ASN A 105 3.97 1.06 23.77
N ARG A 106 4.05 0.48 22.58
CA ARG A 106 2.93 -0.05 21.78
C ARG A 106 1.80 0.95 21.54
N GLU A 107 2.10 2.24 21.44
CA GLU A 107 1.09 3.29 21.16
C GLU A 107 1.14 3.79 19.71
N LYS A 108 2.27 3.60 19.03
CA LYS A 108 2.54 4.15 17.70
C LYS A 108 3.07 3.07 16.78
N LEU A 109 2.81 3.26 15.49
CA LEU A 109 3.38 2.44 14.44
C LEU A 109 4.20 3.31 13.50
N GLU A 110 5.42 2.91 13.22
CA GLU A 110 6.17 3.42 12.09
C GLU A 110 5.89 2.51 10.89
N ILE A 111 5.60 3.10 9.74
CA ILE A 111 5.33 2.38 8.50
C ILE A 111 6.27 2.88 7.42
N LYS A 112 6.89 1.94 6.73
CA LYS A 112 7.70 2.20 5.55
C LYS A 112 7.22 1.36 4.38
N ALA A 113 6.96 1.99 3.25
CA ALA A 113 6.75 1.29 1.99
C ALA A 113 8.09 1.04 1.28
N GLU A 114 8.13 0.03 0.40
CA GLU A 114 9.31 -0.35 -0.39
C GLU A 114 9.95 0.84 -1.15
N ASP A 115 9.14 1.82 -1.55
CA ASP A 115 9.54 3.03 -2.28
C ASP A 115 10.11 4.16 -1.37
N ASN A 116 10.49 3.84 -0.13
CA ASN A 116 11.01 4.77 0.89
C ASN A 116 10.02 5.84 1.37
N ARG A 117 8.73 5.68 1.11
CA ARG A 117 7.70 6.44 1.82
C ARG A 117 7.64 5.99 3.27
N TYR A 118 7.70 6.94 4.19
CA TYR A 118 7.68 6.71 5.63
C TYR A 118 6.56 7.51 6.28
N ALA A 119 5.91 6.93 7.29
CA ALA A 119 4.94 7.62 8.12
C ALA A 119 4.96 7.10 9.55
N LEU A 120 4.63 7.98 10.50
CA LEU A 120 4.31 7.62 11.88
C LEU A 120 2.79 7.66 12.05
N LEU A 121 2.18 6.53 12.35
CA LEU A 121 0.78 6.43 12.72
C LEU A 121 0.59 6.49 14.23
N GLU A 122 -0.47 7.18 14.64
CA GLU A 122 -0.91 7.28 16.02
C GLU A 122 -2.43 7.11 16.13
N GLY A 123 -2.94 6.97 17.36
CA GLY A 123 -4.37 6.96 17.66
C GLY A 123 -5.16 5.89 16.89
N LYS A 124 -6.29 6.29 16.30
CA LYS A 124 -7.22 5.36 15.64
C LYS A 124 -6.60 4.66 14.43
N HIS A 125 -5.84 5.38 13.60
CA HIS A 125 -5.21 4.77 12.41
C HIS A 125 -4.20 3.70 12.81
N ALA A 126 -3.34 3.98 13.80
CA ALA A 126 -2.38 3.00 14.30
C ALA A 126 -3.10 1.77 14.88
N THR A 127 -4.09 2.00 15.75
CA THR A 127 -4.82 0.92 16.44
C THR A 127 -5.59 0.04 15.45
N THR A 128 -6.33 0.65 14.53
CA THR A 128 -7.13 -0.09 13.54
C THR A 128 -6.24 -0.84 12.56
N LEU A 129 -5.16 -0.22 12.06
CA LEU A 129 -4.23 -0.93 11.19
C LEU A 129 -3.60 -2.12 11.90
N PHE A 130 -3.05 -1.92 13.11
CA PHE A 130 -2.42 -2.98 13.87
C PHE A 130 -3.38 -4.15 14.07
N GLN A 131 -4.61 -3.86 14.52
CA GLN A 131 -5.61 -4.89 14.77
C GLN A 131 -5.98 -5.68 13.52
N ILE A 132 -6.14 -5.02 12.38
CA ILE A 132 -6.45 -5.73 11.14
C ILE A 132 -5.28 -6.62 10.72
N VAL A 133 -4.05 -6.08 10.71
CA VAL A 133 -2.89 -6.82 10.19
C VAL A 133 -2.38 -7.91 11.13
N THR A 134 -2.46 -7.72 12.46
CA THR A 134 -1.94 -8.72 13.42
C THR A 134 -3.04 -9.55 14.08
N GLY A 135 -4.28 -9.02 14.15
CA GLY A 135 -5.34 -9.58 15.00
C GLY A 135 -5.22 -9.22 16.48
N GLU A 136 -4.18 -8.47 16.87
CA GLU A 136 -3.91 -8.06 18.24
C GLU A 136 -4.30 -6.60 18.50
N LYS A 137 -4.47 -6.20 19.76
CA LYS A 137 -4.66 -4.78 20.11
C LYS A 137 -3.32 -4.07 20.23
N LEU A 138 -3.29 -2.82 19.75
CA LEU A 138 -2.16 -1.91 19.92
C LEU A 138 -2.29 -1.28 21.32
N ALA A 139 -1.48 -1.78 22.26
CA ALA A 139 -1.65 -1.62 23.71
C ALA A 139 -2.88 -2.36 24.29
N GLU A 140 -2.75 -2.79 25.55
CA GLU A 140 -3.78 -3.51 26.31
C GLU A 140 -4.75 -2.55 27.01
#